data_AF-A0A511T1T3-F1
#
_entry.id   AF-A0A511T1T3-F1
#
_cell.length_a   1.000
_cell.length_b   1.000
_cell.length_c   1.000
_cell.angle_alpha   90.00
_cell.angle_beta   90.00
_cell.angle_gamma   90.00
#
_symmetry.space_group_name_H-M   'P 1'
#
loop_
_entity.id
_entity.type
_entity.pdbx_description
1 polymer ?
#
loop_
_entity_poly.entity_id
_entity_poly.type
_entity_poly.pdbx_seq_one_letter_code
_entity_poly.pdbx_strand_id
1 'polypeptide(L)'
;MTEALSRRAALGHAAAVAGWGLLTAASRAHAQRSLKEDLPVLRALLVAERDAVATHDALAGVLAAAPATDALFAFRGLFEALRSRFRQQHAEHAERLVDALVQQRGTDDVGAGTARLPEDFAPCLQNALDLLTNLEKACAITCTQAQTSLRLDANGGLAASLGAVASQRFVVLNLLARGLATPPAATANQPADALASLAAAWVPRALAISLDDGAGLDDETGLPFYDVTR
;
A
#
# COMPACT_ATOMS: atom_id res chain seq x y z
N MET A 1 31.82 -56.81 -30.20
CA MET A 1 31.51 -55.38 -30.44
C MET A 1 30.61 -54.82 -29.31
N THR A 2 31.05 -54.84 -28.06
CA THR A 2 30.19 -54.50 -26.90
C THR A 2 30.71 -53.35 -26.03
N GLU A 3 31.99 -52.96 -26.16
CA GLU A 3 32.57 -51.85 -25.37
C GLU A 3 32.15 -50.44 -25.82
N ALA A 4 31.88 -50.23 -27.12
CA ALA A 4 31.58 -48.91 -27.66
C ALA A 4 30.18 -48.38 -27.26
N LEU A 5 29.24 -49.28 -26.96
CA LEU A 5 27.88 -48.92 -26.52
C LEU A 5 27.85 -48.50 -25.03
N SER A 6 28.76 -49.03 -24.22
CA SER A 6 28.88 -48.73 -22.78
C SER A 6 29.35 -47.29 -22.50
N ARG A 7 30.33 -46.78 -23.28
CA ARG A 7 30.87 -45.43 -23.09
C ARG A 7 29.90 -44.30 -23.47
N ARG A 8 29.05 -44.51 -24.49
CA ARG A 8 28.01 -43.54 -24.88
C ARG A 8 26.86 -43.46 -23.88
N ALA A 9 26.48 -44.58 -23.27
CA ALA A 9 25.47 -44.61 -22.21
C ALA A 9 25.96 -43.93 -20.92
N ALA A 10 27.23 -44.10 -20.56
CA ALA A 10 27.85 -43.46 -19.40
C ALA A 10 27.99 -41.93 -19.56
N LEU A 11 28.32 -41.44 -20.75
CA LEU A 11 28.38 -40.00 -21.04
C LEU A 11 26.99 -39.33 -21.06
N GLY A 12 25.95 -40.05 -21.50
CA GLY A 12 24.56 -39.55 -21.45
C GLY A 12 24.03 -39.36 -20.03
N HIS A 13 24.39 -40.25 -19.09
CA HIS A 13 23.99 -40.12 -17.68
C HIS A 13 24.77 -39.00 -16.95
N ALA A 14 26.05 -38.80 -17.27
CA ALA A 14 26.82 -37.69 -16.72
C ALA A 14 26.30 -36.32 -17.22
N ALA A 15 25.90 -36.22 -18.49
CA ALA A 15 25.32 -35.01 -19.06
C ALA A 15 23.91 -34.70 -18.52
N ALA A 16 23.08 -35.72 -18.26
CA ALA A 16 21.77 -35.55 -17.68
C ALA A 16 21.84 -35.10 -16.21
N VAL A 17 22.73 -35.68 -15.39
CA VAL A 17 22.89 -35.27 -13.99
C VAL A 17 23.52 -33.87 -13.86
N ALA A 18 24.48 -33.53 -14.73
CA ALA A 18 25.04 -32.18 -14.80
C ALA A 18 24.02 -31.14 -15.29
N GLY A 19 23.18 -31.48 -16.27
CA GLY A 19 22.12 -30.61 -16.79
C GLY A 19 21.03 -30.31 -15.75
N TRP A 20 20.61 -31.31 -14.96
CA TRP A 20 19.64 -31.12 -13.88
C TRP A 20 20.24 -30.35 -12.69
N GLY A 21 21.51 -30.59 -12.36
CA GLY A 21 22.24 -29.81 -11.35
C GLY A 21 22.38 -28.34 -11.74
N LEU A 22 22.67 -28.05 -13.01
CA LEU A 22 22.75 -26.69 -13.54
C LEU A 22 21.38 -26.01 -13.63
N LEU A 23 20.32 -26.72 -14.03
CA LEU A 23 18.96 -26.16 -14.07
C LEU A 23 18.42 -25.85 -12.67
N THR A 24 18.69 -26.71 -11.69
CA THR A 24 18.30 -26.48 -10.29
C THR A 24 19.16 -25.43 -9.59
N ALA A 25 20.45 -25.34 -9.90
CA ALA A 25 21.32 -24.28 -9.40
C ALA A 25 20.98 -22.92 -10.05
N ALA A 26 20.70 -22.89 -11.36
CA ALA A 26 20.26 -21.68 -12.05
C ALA A 26 18.89 -21.21 -11.56
N SER A 27 17.94 -22.12 -11.31
CA SER A 27 16.63 -21.76 -10.74
C SER A 27 16.74 -21.26 -9.30
N ARG A 28 17.60 -21.88 -8.46
CA ARG A 28 17.89 -21.39 -7.11
C ARG A 28 18.63 -20.06 -7.10
N ALA A 29 19.61 -19.87 -7.97
CA ALA A 29 20.35 -18.62 -8.09
C ALA A 29 19.44 -17.48 -8.60
N HIS A 30 18.54 -17.77 -9.55
CA HIS A 30 17.54 -16.84 -10.02
C HIS A 30 16.56 -16.47 -8.90
N ALA A 31 16.01 -17.46 -8.17
CA ALA A 31 15.13 -17.21 -7.03
C ALA A 31 15.83 -16.40 -5.91
N GLN A 32 17.09 -16.71 -5.59
CA GLN A 32 17.88 -15.95 -4.62
C GLN A 32 18.17 -14.52 -5.07
N ARG A 33 18.35 -14.30 -6.38
CA ARG A 33 18.53 -12.97 -6.95
C ARG A 33 17.24 -12.16 -6.85
N SER A 34 16.10 -12.73 -7.26
CA SER A 34 14.79 -12.10 -7.14
C SER A 34 14.46 -11.71 -5.71
N LEU A 35 14.75 -12.59 -4.73
CA LEU A 35 14.62 -12.28 -3.31
C LEU A 35 15.44 -11.05 -2.90
N LYS A 36 16.72 -11.00 -3.29
CA LYS A 36 17.60 -9.87 -2.95
C LYS A 36 17.16 -8.55 -3.60
N GLU A 37 16.62 -8.62 -4.82
CA GLU A 37 16.11 -7.45 -5.55
C GLU A 37 14.79 -6.92 -4.96
N ASP A 38 13.95 -7.78 -4.40
CA ASP A 38 12.65 -7.40 -3.82
C ASP A 38 12.74 -6.80 -2.41
N LEU A 39 13.70 -7.23 -1.60
CA LEU A 39 13.82 -6.80 -0.20
C LEU A 39 13.86 -5.27 -0.01
N PRO A 40 14.62 -4.47 -0.81
CA PRO A 40 14.59 -3.02 -0.70
C PRO A 40 13.21 -2.42 -1.01
N VAL A 41 12.49 -2.98 -1.98
CA VAL A 41 11.16 -2.50 -2.37
C VAL A 41 10.14 -2.79 -1.27
N LEU A 42 10.17 -4.00 -0.70
CA LEU A 42 9.32 -4.37 0.43
C LEU A 42 9.58 -3.48 1.67
N ARG A 43 10.85 -3.15 1.95
CA ARG A 43 11.19 -2.21 3.03
C ARG A 43 10.67 -0.81 2.77
N ALA A 44 10.76 -0.30 1.54
CA ALA A 44 10.21 1.00 1.18
C ALA A 44 8.69 1.06 1.36
N LEU A 45 7.98 -0.01 0.98
CA LEU A 45 6.54 -0.13 1.27
C LEU A 45 6.27 -0.16 2.78
N LEU A 46 7.10 -0.86 3.56
CA LEU A 46 6.94 -0.92 5.02
C LEU A 46 7.15 0.47 5.68
N VAL A 47 8.14 1.23 5.22
CA VAL A 47 8.33 2.64 5.64
C VAL A 47 7.05 3.43 5.36
N ALA A 48 6.53 3.37 4.13
CA ALA A 48 5.33 4.11 3.74
C ALA A 48 4.10 3.76 4.59
N GLU A 49 3.86 2.48 4.86
CA GLU A 49 2.74 2.04 5.72
C GLU A 49 2.89 2.52 7.17
N ARG A 50 4.11 2.51 7.71
CA ARG A 50 4.38 2.99 9.08
C ARG A 50 4.30 4.51 9.20
N ASP A 51 4.82 5.23 8.21
CA ASP A 51 4.70 6.68 8.13
C ASP A 51 3.23 7.10 8.03
N ALA A 52 2.42 6.33 7.30
CA ALA A 52 0.99 6.55 7.24
C ALA A 52 0.31 6.33 8.61
N VAL A 53 0.64 5.25 9.33
CA VAL A 53 0.16 5.05 10.72
C VAL A 53 0.52 6.25 11.60
N ALA A 54 1.77 6.68 11.58
CA ALA A 54 2.24 7.81 12.38
C ALA A 54 1.53 9.13 12.01
N THR A 55 1.28 9.35 10.72
CA THR A 55 0.56 10.54 10.21
C THR A 55 -0.90 10.52 10.66
N HIS A 56 -1.57 9.37 10.57
CA HIS A 56 -2.93 9.21 11.09
C HIS A 56 -2.98 9.45 12.60
N ASP A 57 -2.01 8.96 13.36
CA ASP A 57 -1.93 9.16 14.82
C ASP A 57 -1.71 10.65 15.15
N ALA A 58 -0.86 11.35 14.40
CA ALA A 58 -0.64 12.80 14.58
C ALA A 58 -1.90 13.63 14.27
N LEU A 59 -2.66 13.25 13.23
CA LEU A 59 -3.91 13.93 12.86
C LEU A 59 -5.07 13.70 13.85
N ALA A 60 -4.97 12.71 14.75
CA ALA A 60 -5.98 12.50 15.79
C ALA A 60 -6.16 13.76 16.68
N GLY A 61 -5.04 14.42 17.02
CA GLY A 61 -5.07 15.65 17.81
C GLY A 61 -5.72 16.83 17.07
N VAL A 62 -5.52 16.92 15.75
CA VAL A 62 -6.11 17.97 14.90
C VAL A 62 -7.63 17.83 14.85
N LEU A 63 -8.13 16.61 14.64
CA LEU A 63 -9.57 16.36 14.65
C LEU A 63 -10.18 16.67 16.02
N ALA A 64 -9.58 16.15 17.10
CA ALA A 64 -10.08 16.35 18.45
C ALA A 64 -10.13 17.84 18.87
N ALA A 65 -9.14 18.64 18.44
CA ALA A 65 -9.03 20.06 18.76
C ALA A 65 -9.81 20.99 17.83
N ALA A 66 -10.51 20.46 16.81
CA ALA A 66 -11.25 21.29 15.86
C ALA A 66 -12.30 22.17 16.58
N PRO A 67 -12.35 23.49 16.31
CA PRO A 67 -13.32 24.37 16.93
C PRO A 67 -14.72 24.18 16.33
N ALA A 68 -15.76 24.45 17.12
CA ALA A 68 -17.15 24.37 16.66
C ALA A 68 -17.48 25.35 15.51
N THR A 69 -16.61 26.33 15.25
CA THR A 69 -16.71 27.27 14.14
C THR A 69 -16.12 26.74 12.83
N ASP A 70 -15.45 25.58 12.83
CA ASP A 70 -14.99 24.93 11.59
C ASP A 70 -16.21 24.52 10.74
N ALA A 71 -16.16 24.82 9.44
CA ALA A 71 -17.27 24.56 8.52
C ALA A 71 -17.65 23.07 8.44
N LEU A 72 -16.69 22.18 8.70
CA LEU A 72 -16.88 20.73 8.68
C LEU A 72 -17.07 20.13 10.08
N PHE A 73 -17.19 20.95 11.13
CA PHE A 73 -17.25 20.47 12.51
C PHE A 73 -18.38 19.46 12.74
N ALA A 74 -19.53 19.68 12.10
CA ALA A 74 -20.66 18.76 12.16
C ALA A 74 -20.33 17.34 11.68
N PHE A 75 -19.28 17.14 10.89
CA PHE A 75 -18.85 15.83 10.38
C PHE A 75 -17.57 15.31 11.03
N ARG A 76 -17.05 15.97 12.06
CA ARG A 76 -15.81 15.56 12.75
C ARG A 76 -15.80 14.09 13.15
N GLY A 77 -16.89 13.58 13.74
CA GLY A 77 -16.97 12.18 14.17
C GLY A 77 -16.86 11.18 13.01
N LEU A 78 -17.35 11.53 11.82
CA LEU A 78 -17.16 10.71 10.62
C LEU A 78 -15.69 10.67 10.20
N PHE A 79 -15.01 11.82 10.20
CA PHE A 79 -13.59 11.89 9.86
C PHE A 79 -12.73 11.14 10.87
N GLU A 80 -13.06 11.21 12.16
CA GLU A 80 -12.40 10.42 13.21
C GLU A 80 -12.59 8.92 12.99
N ALA A 81 -13.81 8.48 12.65
CA ALA A 81 -14.11 7.08 12.38
C ALA A 81 -13.36 6.55 11.14
N LEU A 82 -13.37 7.30 10.03
CA LEU A 82 -12.63 6.97 8.81
C LEU A 82 -11.12 6.91 9.06
N ARG A 83 -10.57 7.95 9.72
CA ARG A 83 -9.14 8.01 10.08
C ARG A 83 -8.75 6.80 10.92
N SER A 84 -9.54 6.45 11.93
CA SER A 84 -9.28 5.29 12.79
C SER A 84 -9.25 3.99 11.99
N ARG A 85 -10.24 3.79 11.10
CA ARG A 85 -10.30 2.62 10.23
C ARG A 85 -9.09 2.52 9.30
N PHE A 86 -8.73 3.62 8.65
CA PHE A 86 -7.63 3.62 7.67
C PHE A 86 -6.27 3.46 8.34
N ARG A 87 -6.09 4.04 9.53
CA ARG A 87 -4.93 3.80 10.40
C ARG A 87 -4.79 2.32 10.74
N GLN A 88 -5.89 1.65 11.09
CA GLN A 88 -5.89 0.21 11.35
C GLN A 88 -5.46 -0.58 10.11
N GLN A 89 -5.99 -0.24 8.93
CA GLN A 89 -5.62 -0.92 7.68
C GLN A 89 -4.14 -0.75 7.34
N HIS A 90 -3.57 0.45 7.54
CA HIS A 90 -2.12 0.65 7.38
C HIS A 90 -1.29 -0.21 8.35
N ALA A 91 -1.74 -0.37 9.60
CA ALA A 91 -1.07 -1.26 10.55
C ALA A 91 -1.14 -2.73 10.11
N GLU A 92 -2.30 -3.20 9.65
CA GLU A 92 -2.48 -4.56 9.10
C GLU A 92 -1.62 -4.78 7.83
N HIS A 93 -1.46 -3.76 6.99
CA HIS A 93 -0.56 -3.80 5.83
C HIS A 93 0.91 -3.91 6.24
N ALA A 94 1.34 -3.11 7.24
CA ALA A 94 2.69 -3.16 7.76
C ALA A 94 3.02 -4.55 8.32
N GLU A 95 2.10 -5.20 9.04
CA GLU A 95 2.25 -6.57 9.52
C GLU A 95 2.45 -7.57 8.37
N ARG A 96 1.61 -7.49 7.33
CA ARG A 96 1.75 -8.34 6.14
C ARG A 96 3.08 -8.16 5.40
N LEU A 97 3.61 -6.94 5.37
CA LEU A 97 4.93 -6.64 4.79
C LEU A 97 6.08 -7.17 5.65
N VAL A 98 5.97 -7.08 6.98
CA VAL A 98 6.94 -7.70 7.91
C VAL A 98 6.96 -9.20 7.72
N ASP A 99 5.80 -9.86 7.62
CA ASP A 99 5.70 -11.29 7.36
C ASP A 99 6.39 -11.67 6.04
N ALA A 100 6.15 -10.91 4.97
CA ALA A 100 6.78 -11.13 3.67
C ALA A 100 8.31 -10.97 3.74
N LEU A 101 8.82 -9.96 4.45
CA LEU A 101 10.26 -9.73 4.66
C LEU A 101 10.89 -10.90 5.43
N VAL A 102 10.28 -11.34 6.53
CA VAL A 102 10.78 -12.43 7.38
C VAL A 102 10.80 -13.76 6.62
N GLN A 103 9.75 -14.07 5.86
CA GLN A 103 9.70 -15.27 5.01
C GLN A 103 10.84 -15.31 3.98
N GLN A 104 11.31 -14.14 3.55
CA GLN A 104 12.38 -13.98 2.56
C GLN A 104 13.77 -13.85 3.20
N ARG A 105 13.89 -14.17 4.50
CA ARG A 105 15.11 -14.06 5.31
C ARG A 105 15.63 -12.62 5.43
N GLY A 106 14.77 -11.64 5.17
CA GLY A 106 14.98 -10.27 5.59
C GLY A 106 14.74 -10.13 7.09
N THR A 107 15.07 -8.95 7.60
CA THR A 107 14.74 -8.53 8.96
C THR A 107 14.00 -7.21 8.89
N ASP A 108 13.09 -7.00 9.83
CA ASP A 108 12.48 -5.69 10.03
C ASP A 108 13.50 -4.75 10.71
N ASP A 109 14.17 -3.97 9.89
CA ASP A 109 15.15 -2.94 10.26
C ASP A 109 14.63 -1.52 10.02
N VAL A 110 13.37 -1.39 9.60
CA VAL A 110 12.73 -0.11 9.23
C VAL A 110 12.41 0.75 10.46
N GLY A 111 12.23 0.14 11.64
CA GLY A 111 11.89 0.86 12.86
C GLY A 111 10.48 1.48 12.82
N ALA A 112 10.20 2.39 13.76
CA ALA A 112 8.92 3.10 13.78
C ALA A 112 8.84 4.13 12.63
N GLY A 113 7.63 4.32 12.10
CA GLY A 113 7.38 5.35 11.09
C GLY A 113 7.41 6.76 11.67
N THR A 114 7.54 7.74 10.79
CA THR A 114 7.54 9.17 11.10
C THR A 114 6.32 9.84 10.48
N ALA A 115 5.64 10.69 11.25
CA ALA A 115 4.49 11.44 10.72
C ALA A 115 4.93 12.40 9.61
N ARG A 116 4.20 12.40 8.49
CA ARG A 116 4.48 13.20 7.28
C ARG A 116 3.60 14.45 7.26
N LEU A 117 3.77 15.31 8.26
CA LEU A 117 3.10 16.62 8.33
C LEU A 117 3.98 17.69 7.66
N PRO A 118 3.44 18.52 6.76
CA PRO A 118 4.15 19.70 6.27
C PRO A 118 4.54 20.64 7.42
N GLU A 119 5.70 21.32 7.32
CA GLU A 119 6.19 22.24 8.35
C GLU A 119 5.21 23.40 8.62
N ASP A 120 4.49 23.84 7.59
CA ASP A 120 3.51 24.92 7.61
C ASP A 120 2.06 24.41 7.72
N PHE A 121 1.86 23.16 8.17
CA PHE A 121 0.54 22.57 8.31
C PHE A 121 -0.37 23.40 9.24
N ALA A 122 -1.36 24.07 8.66
CA ALA A 122 -2.37 24.80 9.40
C ALA A 122 -3.47 23.83 9.89
N PRO A 123 -3.66 23.64 11.21
CA PRO A 123 -4.58 22.64 11.73
C PRO A 123 -6.04 23.08 11.56
N CYS A 124 -6.76 22.40 10.67
CA CYS A 124 -8.22 22.45 10.55
C CYS A 124 -8.74 21.14 9.94
N LEU A 125 -10.05 20.92 9.95
CA LEU A 125 -10.63 19.67 9.46
C LEU A 125 -10.40 19.47 7.95
N GLN A 126 -10.52 20.54 7.15
CA GLN A 126 -10.28 20.48 5.72
C GLN A 126 -8.82 20.12 5.41
N ASN A 127 -7.85 20.78 6.04
CA ASN A 127 -6.43 20.49 5.80
C ASN A 127 -6.03 19.08 6.27
N ALA A 128 -6.62 18.58 7.36
CA ALA A 128 -6.44 17.20 7.79
C ALA A 128 -6.97 16.20 6.74
N LEU A 129 -8.14 16.48 6.17
CA LEU A 129 -8.75 15.65 5.13
C LEU A 129 -7.95 15.68 3.82
N ASP A 130 -7.46 16.85 3.41
CA ASP A 130 -6.58 17.01 2.25
C ASP A 130 -5.26 16.27 2.44
N LEU A 131 -4.66 16.33 3.63
CA LEU A 131 -3.43 15.60 3.93
C LEU A 131 -3.63 14.09 3.87
N LEU A 132 -4.71 13.57 4.49
CA LEU A 132 -5.06 12.14 4.40
C LEU A 132 -5.30 11.72 2.95
N THR A 133 -5.95 12.56 2.15
CA THR A 133 -6.17 12.30 0.72
C THR A 133 -4.84 12.16 -0.02
N ASN A 134 -3.91 13.09 0.19
CA ASN A 134 -2.60 13.07 -0.45
C ASN A 134 -1.74 11.88 0.00
N LEU A 135 -1.81 11.51 1.28
CA LEU A 135 -1.16 10.33 1.83
C LEU A 135 -1.63 9.06 1.11
N GLU A 136 -2.94 8.86 0.98
CA GLU A 136 -3.48 7.67 0.30
C GLU A 136 -3.17 7.64 -1.19
N LYS A 137 -3.17 8.81 -1.85
CA LYS A 137 -2.70 8.94 -3.24
C LYS A 137 -1.24 8.50 -3.37
N ALA A 138 -0.37 8.98 -2.49
CA ALA A 138 1.05 8.63 -2.48
C ALA A 138 1.27 7.14 -2.20
N CYS A 139 0.52 6.55 -1.26
CA CYS A 139 0.54 5.11 -1.00
C CYS A 139 0.13 4.31 -2.24
N ALA A 140 -0.94 4.71 -2.93
CA ALA A 140 -1.40 4.04 -4.15
C ALA A 140 -0.35 4.09 -5.27
N ILE A 141 0.25 5.26 -5.51
CA ILE A 141 1.33 5.43 -6.49
C ILE A 141 2.54 4.57 -6.13
N THR A 142 2.96 4.60 -4.87
CA THR A 142 4.11 3.81 -4.37
C THR A 142 3.87 2.32 -4.56
N CYS A 143 2.67 1.82 -4.29
CA CYS A 143 2.31 0.42 -4.53
C CYS A 143 2.34 0.04 -6.02
N THR A 144 1.88 0.93 -6.91
CA THR A 144 1.96 0.71 -8.36
C THR A 144 3.41 0.70 -8.84
N GLN A 145 4.25 1.61 -8.35
CA GLN A 145 5.69 1.63 -8.66
C GLN A 145 6.41 0.40 -8.11
N ALA A 146 6.03 -0.09 -6.92
CA ALA A 146 6.58 -1.31 -6.37
C ALA A 146 6.27 -2.52 -7.26
N GLN A 147 5.05 -2.63 -7.79
CA GLN A 147 4.67 -3.73 -8.70
C GLN A 147 5.55 -3.82 -9.96
N THR A 148 6.03 -2.70 -10.49
CA THR A 148 6.92 -2.71 -11.67
C THR A 148 8.36 -3.12 -11.33
N SER A 149 8.72 -3.08 -10.05
CA SER A 149 10.07 -3.33 -9.57
C SER A 149 10.24 -4.72 -8.95
N LEU A 150 9.16 -5.29 -8.40
CA LEU A 150 9.16 -6.60 -7.74
C LEU A 150 9.29 -7.74 -8.76
N ARG A 151 10.10 -8.74 -8.40
CA ARG A 151 10.46 -9.92 -9.21
C ARG A 151 9.66 -11.15 -8.81
N LEU A 152 9.22 -11.25 -7.56
CA LEU A 152 8.42 -12.37 -7.09
C LEU A 152 6.93 -12.05 -7.22
N ASP A 153 6.19 -12.91 -7.91
CA ASP A 153 4.74 -12.75 -8.10
C ASP A 153 3.98 -12.59 -6.78
N ALA A 154 4.39 -13.29 -5.73
CA ALA A 154 3.80 -13.15 -4.40
C ALA A 154 3.96 -11.74 -3.82
N ASN A 155 5.12 -11.11 -4.02
CA ASN A 155 5.36 -9.74 -3.60
C ASN A 155 4.61 -8.75 -4.48
N GLY A 156 4.60 -8.96 -5.80
CA GLY A 156 3.80 -8.17 -6.73
C GLY A 156 2.31 -8.21 -6.37
N GLY A 157 1.78 -9.39 -6.07
CA GLY A 157 0.41 -9.58 -5.61
C GLY A 157 0.12 -8.92 -4.26
N LEU A 158 1.07 -8.97 -3.32
CA LEU A 158 0.96 -8.21 -2.07
C LEU A 158 0.87 -6.71 -2.36
N ALA A 159 1.83 -6.13 -3.09
CA ALA A 159 1.84 -4.71 -3.44
C ALA A 159 0.58 -4.28 -4.20
N ALA A 160 0.07 -5.12 -5.12
CA ALA A 160 -1.20 -4.88 -5.80
C ALA A 160 -2.39 -4.84 -4.83
N SER A 161 -2.45 -5.78 -3.88
CA SER A 161 -3.52 -5.79 -2.88
C SER A 161 -3.48 -4.55 -1.98
N LEU A 162 -2.29 -4.09 -1.57
CA LEU A 162 -2.13 -2.87 -0.76
C LEU A 162 -2.54 -1.63 -1.57
N GLY A 163 -2.08 -1.55 -2.83
CA GLY A 163 -2.40 -0.46 -3.74
C GLY A 163 -3.89 -0.33 -4.03
N ALA A 164 -4.60 -1.46 -4.16
CA ALA A 164 -6.06 -1.46 -4.34
C ALA A 164 -6.79 -0.83 -3.16
N VAL A 165 -6.39 -1.19 -1.93
CA VAL A 165 -6.95 -0.58 -0.70
C VAL A 165 -6.62 0.90 -0.62
N ALA A 166 -5.36 1.28 -0.86
CA ALA A 166 -4.93 2.69 -0.87
C ALA A 166 -5.71 3.53 -1.90
N SER A 167 -5.91 2.99 -3.10
CA SER A 167 -6.66 3.67 -4.18
C SER A 167 -8.12 3.93 -3.79
N GLN A 168 -8.76 2.96 -3.12
CA GLN A 168 -10.12 3.15 -2.64
C GLN A 168 -10.17 4.21 -1.54
N ARG A 169 -9.29 4.16 -0.54
CA ARG A 169 -9.21 5.18 0.52
C ARG A 169 -8.99 6.57 -0.07
N PHE A 170 -8.10 6.69 -1.07
CA PHE A 170 -7.91 7.93 -1.83
C PHE A 170 -9.22 8.41 -2.46
N VAL A 171 -9.95 7.56 -3.18
CA VAL A 171 -11.22 7.95 -3.80
C VAL A 171 -12.23 8.45 -2.77
N VAL A 172 -12.38 7.74 -1.63
CA VAL A 172 -13.28 8.15 -0.55
C VAL A 172 -12.92 9.55 -0.05
N LEU A 173 -11.66 9.75 0.33
CA LEU A 173 -11.22 11.00 0.92
C LEU A 173 -11.25 12.14 -0.09
N ASN A 174 -10.87 11.89 -1.35
CA ASN A 174 -10.93 12.89 -2.41
C ASN A 174 -12.36 13.34 -2.70
N LEU A 175 -13.34 12.43 -2.72
CA LEU A 175 -14.74 12.81 -2.90
C LEU A 175 -15.25 13.69 -1.74
N LEU A 176 -14.85 13.39 -0.51
CA LEU A 176 -15.19 14.19 0.67
C LEU A 176 -14.48 15.55 0.64
N ALA A 177 -13.16 15.57 0.39
CA ALA A 177 -12.32 16.75 0.38
C ALA A 177 -12.75 17.77 -0.68
N ARG A 178 -13.22 17.28 -1.83
CA ARG A 178 -13.70 18.12 -2.94
C ARG A 178 -15.17 18.52 -2.82
N GLY A 179 -15.87 18.08 -1.76
CA GLY A 179 -17.30 18.31 -1.60
C GLY A 179 -18.16 17.64 -2.68
N LEU A 180 -17.62 16.65 -3.39
CA LEU A 180 -18.33 15.89 -4.43
C LEU A 180 -19.20 14.78 -3.83
N ALA A 181 -18.88 14.36 -2.60
CA ALA A 181 -19.73 13.54 -1.77
C ALA A 181 -20.06 14.29 -0.48
N THR A 182 -21.35 14.48 -0.22
CA THR A 182 -21.84 15.01 1.05
C THR A 182 -22.12 13.83 1.99
N PRO A 183 -21.55 13.81 3.20
CA PRO A 183 -21.94 12.82 4.19
C PRO A 183 -23.46 12.83 4.42
N PRO A 184 -24.09 11.66 4.61
CA PRO A 184 -25.52 11.61 4.93
C PRO A 184 -25.82 12.47 6.16
N ALA A 185 -26.94 13.20 6.15
CA ALA A 185 -27.33 14.06 7.28
C ALA A 185 -27.39 13.30 8.62
N ALA A 186 -27.70 12.00 8.58
CA ALA A 186 -27.70 11.11 9.74
C ALA A 186 -26.31 10.95 10.41
N THR A 187 -25.22 11.27 9.72
CA THR A 187 -23.86 11.24 10.27
C THR A 187 -23.46 12.54 10.97
N ALA A 188 -24.23 13.62 10.77
CA ALA A 188 -23.94 14.91 11.37
C ALA A 188 -24.06 14.85 12.90
N ASN A 189 -23.08 15.44 13.58
CA ASN A 189 -22.90 15.50 15.04
C ASN A 189 -22.86 14.12 15.73
N GLN A 190 -22.77 13.03 14.97
CA GLN A 190 -22.59 11.71 15.54
C GLN A 190 -21.13 11.55 16.02
N PRO A 191 -20.91 10.95 17.20
CA PRO A 191 -19.57 10.63 17.66
C PRO A 191 -18.96 9.48 16.83
N ALA A 192 -17.64 9.38 16.85
CA ALA A 192 -16.90 8.44 16.00
C ALA A 192 -17.21 6.96 16.28
N ASP A 193 -17.47 6.62 17.54
CA ASP A 193 -17.84 5.26 17.99
C ASP A 193 -19.18 4.81 17.40
N ALA A 194 -20.18 5.70 17.35
CA ALA A 194 -21.47 5.44 16.70
C ALA A 194 -21.34 5.19 15.19
N LEU A 195 -20.28 5.75 14.57
CA LEU A 195 -20.00 5.63 13.14
C LEU A 195 -18.97 4.55 12.82
N ALA A 196 -18.41 3.85 13.81
CA ALA A 196 -17.36 2.85 13.60
C ALA A 196 -17.81 1.72 12.67
N SER A 197 -19.03 1.21 12.83
CA SER A 197 -19.59 0.17 11.93
C SER A 197 -19.82 0.69 10.52
N LEU A 198 -20.23 1.96 10.37
CA LEU A 198 -20.36 2.59 9.06
C LEU A 198 -18.99 2.67 8.40
N ALA A 199 -17.98 3.21 9.08
CA ALA A 199 -16.61 3.29 8.58
C ALA A 199 -16.00 1.92 8.27
N ALA A 200 -16.28 0.90 9.10
CA ALA A 200 -15.85 -0.48 8.86
C ALA A 200 -16.50 -1.11 7.63
N ALA A 201 -17.72 -0.69 7.26
CA ALA A 201 -18.40 -1.14 6.04
C ALA A 201 -17.73 -0.61 4.76
N TRP A 202 -16.86 0.41 4.85
CA TRP A 202 -15.94 0.79 3.78
C TRP A 202 -14.81 -0.25 3.71
N VAL A 203 -15.18 -1.43 3.26
CA VAL A 203 -14.25 -2.52 2.97
C VAL A 203 -13.86 -2.41 1.50
N PRO A 204 -12.57 -2.64 1.19
CA PRO A 204 -12.16 -2.97 -0.15
C PRO A 204 -12.95 -4.12 -0.73
N ARG A 205 -13.97 -3.83 -1.54
CA ARG A 205 -14.54 -4.83 -2.43
C ARG A 205 -13.58 -4.99 -3.59
N ALA A 206 -13.22 -6.24 -3.89
CA ALA A 206 -12.45 -6.55 -5.08
C ALA A 206 -13.17 -5.92 -6.29
N LEU A 207 -12.53 -4.93 -6.91
CA LEU A 207 -12.94 -4.46 -8.22
C LEU A 207 -12.40 -5.50 -9.20
N ALA A 208 -13.25 -6.38 -9.70
CA ALA A 208 -12.90 -7.19 -10.85
C ALA A 208 -12.89 -6.26 -12.07
N ILE A 209 -11.72 -5.70 -12.39
CA ILE A 209 -11.50 -4.98 -13.63
C ILE A 209 -11.15 -6.05 -14.67
N SER A 210 -12.08 -6.35 -15.57
CA SER A 210 -11.69 -6.92 -16.87
C SER A 210 -10.99 -5.81 -17.63
N LEU A 211 -9.69 -5.94 -17.84
CA LEU A 211 -8.97 -5.12 -18.82
C LEU A 211 -9.55 -5.48 -20.19
N ASP A 212 -10.35 -4.58 -20.76
CA ASP A 212 -10.56 -4.54 -22.21
C ASP A 212 -9.42 -3.69 -22.75
N ASP A 213 -8.79 -4.13 -23.84
CA ASP A 213 -7.46 -3.70 -24.31
C ASP A 213 -7.40 -2.24 -24.88
N GLY A 214 -8.25 -1.33 -24.41
CA GLY A 214 -8.41 0.04 -24.89
C GLY A 214 -7.67 1.10 -24.06
N ALA A 215 -6.89 1.94 -24.74
CA ALA A 215 -5.97 2.93 -24.18
C ALA A 215 -6.60 4.08 -23.36
N GLY A 216 -5.91 4.48 -22.28
CA GLY A 216 -5.64 5.87 -21.89
C GLY A 216 -6.58 6.57 -20.89
N LEU A 217 -6.09 6.84 -19.67
CA LEU A 217 -6.69 7.76 -18.67
C LEU A 217 -5.68 8.83 -18.23
N ASP A 218 -4.98 9.45 -19.18
CA ASP A 218 -4.01 10.52 -18.91
C ASP A 218 -4.63 11.90 -19.17
N ASP A 219 -5.14 12.56 -18.13
CA ASP A 219 -5.31 14.03 -18.12
C ASP A 219 -4.96 14.58 -16.73
N GLU A 220 -3.73 15.08 -16.60
CA GLU A 220 -3.13 15.57 -15.35
C GLU A 220 -3.30 17.09 -15.12
N THR A 221 -4.13 17.79 -15.89
CA THR A 221 -4.06 19.28 -15.96
C THR A 221 -4.80 20.06 -14.85
N GLY A 222 -5.36 19.41 -13.83
CA GLY A 222 -6.36 20.05 -12.94
C GLY A 222 -6.12 20.11 -11.42
N LEU A 223 -5.01 19.60 -10.86
CA LEU A 223 -4.91 19.40 -9.41
C LEU A 223 -3.87 20.31 -8.72
N PRO A 224 -4.24 21.07 -7.66
CA PRO A 224 -3.26 21.72 -6.80
C PRO A 224 -2.49 20.66 -6.01
N PHE A 225 -1.17 20.63 -6.20
CA PHE A 225 -0.24 19.63 -5.69
C PHE A 225 0.32 20.07 -4.33
N TYR A 226 0.19 19.22 -3.31
CA TYR A 226 1.06 19.29 -2.13
C TYR A 226 2.08 18.17 -2.25
N ASP A 227 3.37 18.55 -2.26
CA ASP A 227 4.47 17.59 -2.31
C ASP A 227 4.64 16.92 -0.94
N VAL A 228 4.27 15.64 -0.85
CA VAL A 228 4.45 14.80 0.34
C VAL A 228 5.75 13.98 0.31
N THR A 229 6.59 14.19 -0.71
CA THR A 229 7.85 13.45 -0.91
C THR A 229 9.06 14.09 -0.25
N ARG A 230 8.88 15.21 0.45
CA ARG A 230 9.90 15.84 1.30
C ARG A 230 9.59 15.56 2.77
#